data_AF-A0A1B2EN04-F1
#
_entry.id   AF-A0A1B2EN04-F1
#
_cell.length_a   1.000
_cell.length_b   1.000
_cell.length_c   1.000
_cell.angle_alpha   90.00
_cell.angle_beta   90.00
_cell.angle_gamma   90.00
#
_symmetry.space_group_name_H-M   'P 1'
#
loop_
_entity.id
_entity.type
_entity.pdbx_description
1 polymer ?
#
loop_
_entity_poly.entity_id
_entity_poly.type
_entity_poly.pdbx_seq_one_letter_code
_entity_poly.pdbx_strand_id
1 'polypeptide(L)'
;MFTERPLIEDVGIILEAQVRLVRVKAYACGMSDPEQAPMFPASHAASTFIGDGTVLAQPTSATISQRIVYVMEGLGVKSERTGEPINVHATRARRTTGTRAAQAGRSFEEIAAILDHSSLNAAKSYIEYCVDLLQSIDRKLAMLLAPMAQRFAGKLATRGNDSNQEIQHHVFGASHEGEGPVDIGGCGKHGFCGLGKPVACYTCRLFHPWLDGPHEAILEGLLARRRRMAEDGSPIVAATLDDTIVACAEVVRQCLAKGLPFQEQSVG
;
A
#
# COMPACT_ATOMS: atom_id res chain seq x y z
N MET A 1 1.52 10.99 -31.05
CA MET A 1 0.41 10.31 -31.75
C MET A 1 -0.59 9.90 -30.68
N PHE A 2 -1.82 10.39 -30.74
CA PHE A 2 -2.84 9.99 -29.76
C PHE A 2 -3.20 8.53 -30.00
N THR A 3 -3.21 7.73 -28.94
CA THR A 3 -3.61 6.32 -29.03
C THR A 3 -5.07 6.24 -28.63
N GLU A 4 -5.92 5.68 -29.50
CA GLU A 4 -7.31 5.41 -29.13
C GLU A 4 -7.35 4.36 -28.02
N ARG A 5 -8.13 4.63 -26.98
CA ARG A 5 -8.28 3.72 -25.84
C ARG A 5 -9.75 3.56 -25.52
N PRO A 6 -10.23 2.31 -25.40
CA PRO A 6 -11.58 2.07 -24.96
C PRO A 6 -11.74 2.56 -23.53
N LEU A 7 -12.85 3.24 -23.26
CA LEU A 7 -13.27 3.58 -21.91
C LEU A 7 -13.92 2.35 -21.27
N ILE A 8 -13.83 2.25 -19.94
CA ILE A 8 -14.64 1.31 -19.17
C ILE A 8 -16.12 1.67 -19.42
N GLU A 9 -16.95 0.67 -19.66
CA GLU A 9 -18.35 0.85 -20.09
C GLU A 9 -19.13 1.81 -19.17
N ASP A 10 -19.07 1.60 -17.85
CA ASP A 10 -19.74 2.45 -16.86
C ASP A 10 -19.33 3.93 -16.95
N VAL A 11 -18.04 4.19 -17.19
CA VAL A 11 -17.51 5.56 -17.37
C VAL A 11 -17.95 6.11 -18.73
N GLY A 12 -17.96 5.27 -19.76
CA GLY A 12 -18.42 5.61 -21.11
C GLY A 12 -19.88 6.09 -21.11
N ILE A 13 -20.77 5.37 -20.41
CA ILE A 13 -22.19 5.73 -20.30
C ILE A 13 -22.36 7.13 -19.69
N ILE A 14 -21.64 7.42 -18.60
CA ILE A 14 -21.70 8.73 -17.93
C ILE A 14 -21.18 9.84 -18.85
N LEU A 15 -20.06 9.60 -19.54
CA LEU A 15 -19.48 10.56 -20.47
C LEU A 15 -20.37 10.81 -21.68
N GLU A 16 -21.01 9.79 -22.22
CA GLU A 16 -21.95 9.94 -23.33
C GLU A 16 -23.17 10.77 -22.93
N ALA A 17 -23.73 10.53 -21.74
CA ALA A 17 -24.80 11.36 -21.19
C ALA A 17 -24.38 12.83 -21.03
N GLN A 18 -23.16 13.07 -20.54
CA GLN A 18 -22.60 14.42 -20.42
C GLN A 18 -22.43 15.09 -21.80
N VAL A 19 -21.89 14.38 -22.80
CA VAL A 19 -21.74 14.90 -24.16
C VAL A 19 -23.10 15.27 -24.75
N ARG A 20 -24.12 14.40 -24.62
CA ARG A 20 -25.48 14.68 -25.08
C ARG A 20 -26.05 15.93 -24.43
N LEU A 21 -25.92 16.06 -23.10
CA LEU A 21 -26.39 17.23 -22.36
C LEU A 21 -25.71 18.52 -22.83
N VAL A 22 -24.39 18.48 -23.05
CA VAL A 22 -23.63 19.63 -23.54
C VAL A 22 -24.05 20.02 -24.95
N ARG A 23 -24.28 19.05 -25.86
CA ARG A 23 -24.75 19.33 -27.23
C ARG A 23 -26.10 20.03 -27.25
N VAL A 24 -27.05 19.55 -26.45
CA VAL A 24 -28.37 20.20 -26.32
C VAL A 24 -28.22 21.64 -25.84
N LYS A 25 -27.36 21.86 -24.82
CA LYS A 25 -27.07 23.20 -24.32
C LYS A 25 -26.37 24.09 -25.35
N ALA A 26 -25.41 23.55 -26.10
CA ALA A 26 -24.68 24.25 -27.14
C ALA A 26 -25.62 24.74 -28.24
N TYR A 27 -26.52 23.86 -28.69
CA TYR A 27 -27.56 24.20 -29.65
C TYR A 27 -28.48 25.31 -29.13
N ALA A 28 -28.96 25.20 -27.89
CA ALA A 28 -29.81 26.22 -27.27
C ALA A 28 -29.11 27.59 -27.11
N CYS A 29 -27.77 27.60 -27.00
CA CYS A 29 -26.96 28.82 -26.96
C CYS A 29 -26.61 29.39 -28.35
N GLY A 30 -27.09 28.78 -29.44
CA GLY A 30 -26.85 29.26 -30.80
C GLY A 30 -25.51 28.85 -31.40
N MET A 31 -24.86 27.79 -30.89
CA MET A 31 -23.64 27.26 -31.49
C MET A 31 -23.95 26.62 -32.86
N SER A 32 -23.23 27.06 -33.90
CA SER A 32 -23.45 26.60 -35.28
C SER A 32 -23.20 25.11 -35.48
N ASP A 33 -22.20 24.56 -34.78
CA ASP A 33 -21.88 23.14 -34.79
C ASP A 33 -21.77 22.59 -33.36
N PRO A 34 -22.85 22.01 -32.80
CA PRO A 34 -22.85 21.42 -31.47
C PRO A 34 -21.90 20.23 -31.31
N GLU A 35 -21.47 19.55 -32.39
CA GLU A 35 -20.53 18.42 -32.30
C GLU A 35 -19.13 18.87 -31.85
N GLN A 36 -18.80 20.14 -32.06
CA GLN A 36 -17.53 20.76 -31.62
C GLN A 36 -17.58 21.28 -30.18
N ALA A 37 -18.71 21.11 -29.48
CA ALA A 37 -18.83 21.59 -28.11
C ALA A 37 -17.88 20.85 -27.16
N PRO A 38 -17.19 21.56 -26.25
CA PRO A 38 -16.26 20.92 -25.31
C PRO A 38 -17.02 20.02 -24.33
N MET A 39 -16.61 18.75 -24.20
CA MET A 39 -17.24 17.75 -23.31
C MET A 39 -17.48 18.27 -21.88
N PHE A 40 -16.57 19.10 -21.37
CA PHE A 40 -16.73 19.81 -20.11
C PHE A 40 -16.67 21.31 -20.39
N PRO A 41 -17.78 22.03 -20.58
CA PRO A 41 -17.76 23.46 -20.83
C PRO A 41 -17.44 24.26 -19.56
N ALA A 42 -16.95 25.48 -19.73
CA ALA A 42 -16.74 26.43 -18.66
C ALA A 42 -18.05 26.77 -17.93
N SER A 43 -17.94 27.01 -16.62
CA SER A 43 -19.10 27.35 -15.78
C SER A 43 -19.67 28.73 -16.11
N HIS A 44 -18.83 29.63 -16.65
CA HIS A 44 -19.16 31.00 -16.98
C HIS A 44 -18.79 31.30 -18.43
N ALA A 45 -19.68 31.99 -19.15
CA ALA A 45 -19.52 32.31 -20.57
C ALA A 45 -18.24 33.13 -20.89
N ALA A 46 -17.69 33.85 -19.91
CA ALA A 46 -16.50 34.68 -20.08
C ALA A 46 -15.17 33.90 -20.08
N SER A 47 -15.19 32.58 -19.81
CA SER A 47 -13.97 31.79 -19.60
C SER A 47 -13.67 30.90 -20.81
N THR A 48 -13.10 31.49 -21.87
CA THR A 48 -12.48 30.89 -23.10
C THR A 48 -13.31 30.87 -24.39
N PHE A 49 -13.36 31.98 -25.11
CA PHE A 49 -14.03 32.12 -26.41
C PHE A 49 -13.42 31.23 -27.51
N ILE A 50 -14.27 30.56 -28.30
CA ILE A 50 -13.91 30.05 -29.63
C ILE A 50 -14.74 30.87 -30.64
N GLY A 51 -14.09 31.82 -31.31
CA GLY A 51 -14.69 32.61 -32.39
C GLY A 51 -15.59 33.78 -31.98
N ASP A 52 -16.26 34.36 -32.98
CA ASP A 52 -16.87 35.71 -32.95
C ASP A 52 -18.32 35.73 -32.38
N GLY A 53 -18.72 34.71 -31.61
CA GLY A 53 -20.08 34.55 -31.07
C GLY A 53 -20.14 33.99 -29.64
N THR A 54 -21.36 33.85 -29.09
CA THR A 54 -21.62 33.29 -27.75
C THR A 54 -21.50 31.76 -27.73
N VAL A 55 -20.27 31.24 -27.84
CA VAL A 55 -19.98 29.80 -27.83
C VAL A 55 -19.71 29.31 -26.40
N LEU A 56 -20.04 28.04 -26.10
CA LEU A 56 -19.64 27.39 -24.85
C LEU A 56 -18.12 27.29 -24.77
N ALA A 57 -17.58 28.01 -23.80
CA ALA A 57 -16.17 28.21 -23.64
C ALA A 57 -15.44 26.99 -23.02
N GLN A 58 -14.17 26.75 -23.34
CA GLN A 58 -13.36 25.70 -22.70
C GLN A 58 -12.97 26.09 -21.26
N PRO A 59 -13.04 25.20 -20.27
CA PRO A 59 -12.65 25.53 -18.91
C PRO A 59 -11.13 25.68 -18.82
N THR A 60 -10.68 26.60 -17.98
CA THR A 60 -9.26 26.69 -17.61
C THR A 60 -8.87 25.50 -16.74
N SER A 61 -7.57 25.19 -16.68
CA SER A 61 -7.02 24.16 -15.78
C SER A 61 -7.33 24.46 -14.31
N ALA A 62 -7.37 25.73 -13.91
CA ALA A 62 -7.77 26.18 -12.59
C ALA A 62 -9.24 25.85 -12.31
N THR A 63 -10.14 26.11 -13.27
CA THR A 63 -11.57 25.79 -13.14
C THR A 63 -11.80 24.29 -13.00
N ILE A 64 -11.11 23.45 -13.78
CA ILE A 64 -11.20 21.99 -13.63
C ILE A 64 -10.65 21.54 -12.28
N SER A 65 -9.53 22.10 -11.84
CA SER A 65 -8.95 21.76 -10.53
C SER A 65 -9.91 22.10 -9.39
N GLN A 66 -10.57 23.25 -9.44
CA GLN A 66 -11.57 23.64 -8.45
C GLN A 66 -12.80 22.74 -8.47
N ARG A 67 -13.28 22.32 -9.66
CA ARG A 67 -14.37 21.34 -9.76
C ARG A 67 -14.02 20.02 -9.07
N ILE A 68 -12.80 19.53 -9.25
CA ILE A 68 -12.33 18.30 -8.58
C ILE A 68 -12.34 18.47 -7.06
N VAL A 69 -11.81 19.57 -6.54
CA VAL A 69 -11.79 19.87 -5.10
C VAL A 69 -13.21 19.91 -4.54
N TYR A 70 -14.11 20.67 -5.18
CA TYR A 70 -15.49 20.82 -4.74
C TYR A 70 -16.25 19.47 -4.67
N VAL A 71 -16.05 18.59 -5.65
CA VAL A 71 -16.65 17.25 -5.64
C VAL A 71 -16.10 16.41 -4.48
N MET A 72 -14.79 16.43 -4.24
CA MET A 72 -14.16 15.65 -3.17
C MET A 72 -14.58 16.14 -1.77
N GLU A 73 -14.70 17.46 -1.58
CA GLU A 73 -15.23 18.07 -0.36
C GLU A 73 -16.70 17.73 -0.15
N GLY A 74 -17.53 17.81 -1.20
CA GLY A 74 -18.94 17.44 -1.14
C GLY A 74 -19.19 15.96 -0.82
N LEU A 75 -18.26 15.08 -1.19
CA LEU A 75 -18.28 13.65 -0.83
C LEU A 75 -17.73 13.38 0.58
N GLY A 76 -17.15 14.38 1.25
CA GLY A 76 -16.62 14.23 2.61
C GLY A 76 -15.41 13.30 2.73
N VAL A 77 -14.62 13.15 1.66
CA VAL A 77 -13.50 12.20 1.62
C VAL A 77 -12.36 12.70 2.52
N LYS A 78 -11.94 11.86 3.48
CA LYS A 78 -10.83 12.15 4.40
C LYS A 78 -9.58 11.35 4.03
N SER A 79 -8.43 11.92 4.33
CA SER A 79 -7.13 11.28 4.17
C SER A 79 -6.87 10.35 5.36
N GLU A 80 -6.78 9.05 5.12
CA GLU A 80 -6.44 8.03 6.13
C GLU A 80 -5.17 8.37 6.93
N ARG A 81 -4.20 9.02 6.26
CA ARG A 81 -2.91 9.36 6.87
C ARG A 81 -3.00 10.54 7.84
N THR A 82 -3.93 11.46 7.62
CA THR A 82 -3.95 12.76 8.33
C THR A 82 -5.25 13.02 9.08
N GLY A 83 -6.32 12.28 8.83
CA GLY A 83 -7.67 12.54 9.37
C GLY A 83 -8.39 13.74 8.73
N GLU A 84 -7.63 14.65 8.10
CA GLU A 84 -8.13 15.84 7.40
C GLU A 84 -8.73 15.55 6.01
N PRO A 85 -9.53 16.47 5.44
CA PRO A 85 -10.01 16.37 4.06
C PRO A 85 -8.87 16.08 3.07
N ILE A 86 -9.14 15.19 2.11
CA ILE A 86 -8.12 14.79 1.16
C ILE A 86 -7.78 15.93 0.19
N ASN A 87 -6.51 16.35 0.15
CA ASN A 87 -6.04 17.32 -0.83
C ASN A 87 -5.75 16.65 -2.18
N VAL A 88 -6.75 16.66 -3.08
CA VAL A 88 -6.68 16.05 -4.42
C VAL A 88 -6.37 17.09 -5.50
N HIS A 89 -5.38 16.76 -6.33
CA HIS A 89 -5.04 17.51 -7.54
C HIS A 89 -4.84 16.54 -8.71
N ALA A 90 -4.99 17.00 -9.95
CA ALA A 90 -4.75 16.18 -11.15
C ALA A 90 -3.36 15.52 -11.14
N THR A 91 -2.33 16.25 -10.70
CA THR A 91 -0.96 15.73 -10.55
C THR A 91 -0.89 14.60 -9.51
N ARG A 92 -1.62 14.72 -8.39
CA ARG A 92 -1.68 13.65 -7.37
C ARG A 92 -2.35 12.41 -7.95
N ALA A 93 -3.50 12.56 -8.62
CA ALA A 93 -4.21 11.44 -9.23
C ALA A 93 -3.31 10.70 -10.24
N ARG A 94 -2.64 11.45 -11.13
CA ARG A 94 -1.68 10.89 -12.10
C ARG A 94 -0.54 10.13 -11.41
N ARG A 95 0.08 10.73 -10.38
CA ARG A 95 1.16 10.07 -9.62
C ARG A 95 0.68 8.80 -8.93
N THR A 96 -0.47 8.84 -8.28
CA THR A 96 -1.04 7.67 -7.61
C THR A 96 -1.30 6.53 -8.58
N THR A 97 -1.83 6.81 -9.78
CA THR A 97 -1.98 5.79 -10.83
C THR A 97 -0.65 5.20 -11.26
N GLY A 98 0.37 6.04 -11.50
CA GLY A 98 1.71 5.59 -11.89
C GLY A 98 2.38 4.72 -10.82
N THR A 99 2.36 5.17 -9.57
CA THR A 99 2.90 4.40 -8.44
C THR A 99 2.17 3.09 -8.24
N ARG A 100 0.83 3.05 -8.33
CA ARG A 100 0.07 1.79 -8.21
C ARG A 100 0.39 0.81 -9.34
N ALA A 101 0.55 1.29 -10.56
CA ALA A 101 0.95 0.43 -11.68
C ALA A 101 2.36 -0.15 -11.47
N ALA A 102 3.31 0.65 -10.96
CA ALA A 102 4.63 0.17 -10.58
C ALA A 102 4.59 -0.86 -9.44
N GLN A 103 3.81 -0.62 -8.39
CA GLN A 103 3.61 -1.57 -7.29
C GLN A 103 2.96 -2.89 -7.74
N ALA A 104 2.13 -2.84 -8.79
CA ALA A 104 1.54 -4.02 -9.42
C ALA A 104 2.52 -4.75 -10.37
N GLY A 105 3.78 -4.32 -10.47
CA GLY A 105 4.82 -4.96 -11.28
C GLY A 105 4.71 -4.69 -12.79
N ARG A 106 4.04 -3.62 -13.20
CA ARG A 106 3.93 -3.23 -14.61
C ARG A 106 5.27 -2.75 -15.17
N SER A 107 5.52 -2.99 -16.46
CA SER A 107 6.75 -2.56 -17.13
C SER A 107 6.80 -1.03 -17.34
N PHE A 108 7.98 -0.49 -17.69
CA PHE A 108 8.12 0.94 -18.01
C PHE A 108 7.22 1.35 -19.18
N GLU A 109 7.09 0.49 -20.18
CA GLU A 109 6.26 0.70 -21.37
C GLU A 109 4.77 0.69 -21.00
N GLU A 110 4.33 -0.25 -20.16
CA GLU A 110 2.96 -0.31 -19.67
C GLU A 110 2.61 0.92 -18.83
N ILE A 111 3.51 1.36 -17.95
CA ILE A 111 3.28 2.54 -17.10
C ILE A 111 3.29 3.82 -17.95
N ALA A 112 4.24 3.95 -18.88
CA ALA A 112 4.26 5.08 -19.81
C ALA A 112 2.99 5.13 -20.66
N ALA A 113 2.50 3.95 -21.10
CA ALA A 113 1.21 3.85 -21.75
C ALA A 113 0.10 4.32 -20.80
N ILE A 114 -0.07 3.74 -19.62
CA ILE A 114 -1.12 4.13 -18.65
C ILE A 114 -1.12 5.64 -18.37
N LEU A 115 0.06 6.24 -18.22
CA LEU A 115 0.19 7.67 -17.94
C LEU A 115 0.09 8.55 -19.18
N ASP A 116 0.07 8.00 -20.40
CA ASP A 116 0.15 8.76 -21.64
C ASP A 116 1.42 9.62 -21.70
N HIS A 117 2.57 8.99 -21.45
CA HIS A 117 3.89 9.57 -21.59
C HIS A 117 4.50 9.20 -22.93
N SER A 118 5.06 10.20 -23.62
CA SER A 118 5.84 9.99 -24.85
C SER A 118 7.26 9.47 -24.57
N SER A 119 7.73 9.53 -23.32
CA SER A 119 9.07 9.12 -22.90
C SER A 119 9.01 8.17 -21.71
N LEU A 120 9.77 7.09 -21.80
CA LEU A 120 9.95 6.11 -20.71
C LEU A 120 10.69 6.69 -19.50
N ASN A 121 11.45 7.79 -19.67
CA ASN A 121 12.21 8.40 -18.58
C ASN A 121 11.29 8.91 -17.46
N ALA A 122 10.09 9.40 -17.79
CA ALA A 122 9.14 9.84 -16.78
C ALA A 122 8.51 8.65 -16.00
N ALA A 123 8.37 7.49 -16.66
CA ALA A 123 7.92 6.26 -16.01
C ALA A 123 8.97 5.70 -15.03
N LYS A 124 10.26 5.97 -15.27
CA LYS A 124 11.37 5.48 -14.41
C LYS A 124 11.22 5.86 -12.95
N SER A 125 10.89 7.12 -12.68
CA SER A 125 10.73 7.63 -11.31
C SER A 125 9.66 6.91 -10.48
N TYR A 126 8.70 6.23 -11.11
CA TYR A 126 7.69 5.43 -10.40
C TYR A 126 8.19 4.04 -10.03
N ILE A 127 8.92 3.37 -10.94
CA ILE A 127 9.43 2.02 -10.71
C ILE A 127 10.64 2.06 -9.78
N GLU A 128 11.59 2.97 -9.99
CA GLU A 128 12.79 3.10 -9.12
C GLU A 128 12.38 3.26 -7.66
N TYR A 129 11.43 4.15 -7.37
CA TYR A 129 10.88 4.31 -6.02
C TYR A 129 10.21 3.04 -5.48
N CYS A 130 9.48 2.29 -6.31
CA CYS A 130 8.85 1.04 -5.88
C CYS A 130 9.88 -0.06 -5.64
N VAL A 131 10.92 -0.15 -6.47
CA VAL A 131 12.03 -1.09 -6.29
C VAL A 131 12.80 -0.75 -5.01
N ASP A 132 13.12 0.51 -4.77
CA ASP A 132 13.78 0.96 -3.53
C ASP A 132 12.92 0.67 -2.29
N LEU A 133 11.61 0.93 -2.38
CA LEU A 133 10.65 0.65 -1.31
C LEU A 133 10.49 -0.87 -1.06
N LEU A 134 10.46 -1.68 -2.13
CA LEU A 134 10.35 -3.15 -2.05
C LEU A 134 11.65 -3.79 -1.58
N GLN A 135 12.81 -3.20 -1.88
CA GLN A 135 14.12 -3.72 -1.46
C GLN A 135 14.43 -3.42 0.02
N SER A 136 13.78 -2.42 0.61
CA SER A 136 14.10 -1.92 1.94
C SER A 136 13.05 -2.31 2.98
N ILE A 137 13.11 -3.55 3.49
CA ILE A 137 12.66 -3.83 4.86
C ILE A 137 13.90 -4.08 5.71
N ASP A 138 14.29 -3.07 6.47
CA ASP A 138 15.31 -3.17 7.50
C ASP A 138 14.69 -3.37 8.88
N ARG A 139 15.53 -3.59 9.90
CA ARG A 139 15.06 -3.78 11.28
C ARG A 139 14.26 -2.58 11.79
N LYS A 140 14.66 -1.35 11.49
CA LYS A 140 14.00 -0.15 12.01
C LYS A 140 12.60 -0.02 11.41
N LEU A 141 12.46 -0.23 10.11
CA LEU A 141 11.18 -0.22 9.43
C LEU A 141 10.28 -1.37 9.91
N ALA A 142 10.82 -2.58 10.05
CA ALA A 142 10.06 -3.71 10.58
C ALA A 142 9.51 -3.42 11.98
N MET A 143 10.32 -2.86 12.88
CA MET A 143 9.90 -2.47 14.24
C MET A 143 8.88 -1.33 14.25
N LEU A 144 8.98 -0.38 13.31
CA LEU A 144 8.01 0.70 13.15
C LEU A 144 6.65 0.19 12.63
N LEU A 145 6.67 -0.75 11.68
CA LEU A 145 5.47 -1.32 11.06
C LEU A 145 4.76 -2.35 11.93
N ALA A 146 5.50 -3.06 12.79
CA ALA A 146 5.01 -4.11 13.68
C ALA A 146 3.65 -3.81 14.34
N PRO A 147 3.47 -2.69 15.07
CA PRO A 147 2.20 -2.41 15.74
C PRO A 147 1.06 -2.04 14.77
N MET A 148 1.38 -1.53 13.58
CA MET A 148 0.39 -1.09 12.59
C MET A 148 -0.09 -2.24 11.70
N ALA A 149 0.80 -3.18 11.37
CA ALA A 149 0.53 -4.24 10.41
C ALA A 149 -0.28 -5.40 10.98
N GLN A 150 -0.35 -5.53 12.32
CA GLN A 150 -1.13 -6.56 13.02
C GLN A 150 -0.88 -7.99 12.50
N ARG A 151 0.36 -8.30 12.10
CA ARG A 151 0.71 -9.59 11.50
C ARG A 151 0.96 -10.71 12.51
N PHE A 152 1.35 -10.38 13.74
CA PHE A 152 1.47 -11.36 14.82
C PHE A 152 0.09 -11.64 15.42
N ALA A 153 -0.40 -12.87 15.26
CA ALA A 153 -1.71 -13.31 15.74
C ALA A 153 -1.64 -14.26 16.95
N GLY A 154 -0.43 -14.58 17.42
CA GLY A 154 -0.20 -15.49 18.54
C GLY A 154 -0.25 -14.79 19.90
N LYS A 155 0.20 -15.48 20.95
CA LYS A 155 0.25 -14.94 22.32
C LYS A 155 1.57 -15.30 23.01
N LEU A 156 2.26 -14.31 23.56
CA LEU A 156 3.48 -14.56 24.35
C LEU A 156 3.23 -15.53 25.52
N ALA A 157 4.22 -16.39 25.75
CA ALA A 157 4.18 -17.43 26.77
C ALA A 157 5.46 -17.47 27.62
N THR A 158 5.40 -18.17 28.74
CA THR A 158 6.51 -18.32 29.70
C THR A 158 6.81 -19.80 29.82
N ARG A 159 8.09 -20.16 29.76
CA ARG A 159 8.50 -21.56 29.88
C ARG A 159 8.00 -22.21 31.18
N GLY A 160 7.71 -23.52 31.10
CA GLY A 160 7.35 -24.32 32.28
C GLY A 160 5.89 -24.18 32.71
N ASN A 161 5.05 -23.51 31.92
CA ASN A 161 3.62 -23.35 32.19
C ASN A 161 2.74 -23.86 31.04
N ASP A 162 3.25 -24.85 30.30
CA ASP A 162 2.71 -25.32 29.03
C ASP A 162 1.22 -25.72 29.12
N SER A 163 0.84 -26.48 30.15
CA SER A 163 -0.54 -26.92 30.36
C SER A 163 -1.53 -25.77 30.52
N ASN A 164 -1.16 -24.72 31.27
CA ASN A 164 -2.02 -23.55 31.48
C ASN A 164 -2.02 -22.61 30.27
N GLN A 165 -1.05 -22.74 29.37
CA GLN A 165 -0.90 -21.95 28.15
C GLN A 165 -1.37 -22.72 26.90
N GLU A 166 -2.03 -23.87 27.10
CA GLU A 166 -2.58 -24.73 26.04
C GLU A 166 -1.51 -25.19 25.02
N ILE A 167 -0.26 -25.29 25.44
CA ILE A 167 0.86 -25.67 24.58
C ILE A 167 0.91 -27.19 24.46
N GLN A 168 0.82 -27.67 23.22
CA GLN A 168 0.83 -29.10 22.91
C GLN A 168 2.22 -29.58 22.46
N HIS A 169 2.95 -28.72 21.75
CA HIS A 169 4.25 -29.05 21.15
C HIS A 169 5.19 -27.86 21.20
N HIS A 170 6.49 -28.10 21.41
CA HIS A 170 7.51 -27.07 21.28
C HIS A 170 7.81 -26.78 19.80
N VAL A 171 8.14 -25.52 19.52
CA VAL A 171 8.54 -25.01 18.23
C VAL A 171 10.01 -24.66 18.33
N PHE A 172 10.81 -25.37 17.57
CA PHE A 172 12.23 -25.08 17.45
C PHE A 172 12.52 -24.31 16.17
N GLY A 173 13.43 -23.36 16.25
CA GLY A 173 13.86 -22.53 15.14
C GLY A 173 15.37 -22.31 15.14
N ALA A 174 15.94 -22.06 13.98
CA ALA A 174 17.32 -21.64 13.82
C ALA A 174 17.35 -20.23 13.23
N SER A 175 18.26 -19.40 13.74
CA SER A 175 18.47 -18.03 13.29
C SER A 175 19.24 -18.01 11.97
N HIS A 176 20.22 -18.91 11.84
CA HIS A 176 21.13 -19.00 10.69
C HIS A 176 21.36 -20.45 10.23
N GLU A 177 21.78 -20.59 8.97
CA GLU A 177 22.21 -21.87 8.42
C GLU A 177 23.45 -22.37 9.16
N GLY A 178 23.38 -23.57 9.73
CA GLY A 178 24.47 -24.18 10.51
C GLY A 178 24.33 -24.03 12.04
N GLU A 179 23.39 -23.22 12.54
CA GLU A 179 23.04 -23.22 13.96
C GLU A 179 22.09 -24.38 14.31
N GLY A 180 22.29 -24.97 15.49
CA GLY A 180 21.38 -25.96 16.03
C GLY A 180 20.00 -25.35 16.33
N PRO A 181 18.91 -26.13 16.24
CA PRO A 181 17.57 -25.66 16.54
C PRO A 181 17.45 -25.26 18.01
N VAL A 182 17.02 -24.02 18.28
CA VAL A 182 16.73 -23.50 19.62
C VAL A 182 15.23 -23.53 19.86
N ASP A 183 14.83 -23.79 21.10
CA ASP A 183 13.42 -23.73 21.49
C ASP A 183 12.94 -22.27 21.53
N ILE A 184 12.07 -21.88 20.60
CA ILE A 184 11.62 -20.49 20.43
C ILE A 184 10.17 -20.26 20.86
N GLY A 185 9.37 -21.30 21.06
CA GLY A 185 7.98 -21.13 21.49
C GLY A 185 7.22 -22.42 21.61
N GLY A 186 5.97 -22.32 22.03
CA GLY A 186 5.00 -23.40 22.00
C GLY A 186 4.04 -23.33 20.80
N CYS A 187 3.36 -24.43 20.51
CA CYS A 187 2.28 -24.53 19.56
C CYS A 187 1.07 -25.19 20.21
N GLY A 188 -0.10 -24.56 20.09
CA GLY A 188 -1.36 -25.11 20.60
C GLY A 188 -2.06 -26.09 19.64
N LYS A 189 -1.45 -26.43 18.50
CA LYS A 189 -2.06 -27.37 17.55
C LYS A 189 -1.96 -28.80 18.09
N HIS A 190 -3.08 -29.52 18.12
CA HIS A 190 -3.07 -30.96 18.33
C HIS A 190 -2.61 -31.68 17.04
N GLY A 191 -1.54 -32.47 17.15
CA GLY A 191 -1.02 -33.29 16.05
C GLY A 191 -0.04 -32.57 15.12
N PHE A 192 0.33 -33.25 14.03
CA PHE A 192 1.40 -32.79 13.13
C PHE A 192 1.05 -31.48 12.38
N CYS A 193 2.04 -30.60 12.24
CA CYS A 193 1.94 -29.36 11.48
C CYS A 193 2.96 -29.38 10.34
N GLY A 194 2.48 -29.38 9.10
CA GLY A 194 3.30 -29.37 7.89
C GLY A 194 3.71 -27.97 7.39
N LEU A 195 3.46 -26.93 8.17
CA LEU A 195 3.90 -25.57 7.82
C LEU A 195 5.40 -25.41 8.08
N GLY A 196 6.07 -24.56 7.30
CA GLY A 196 7.51 -24.31 7.41
C GLY A 196 7.89 -23.61 8.72
N LYS A 197 8.14 -24.39 9.77
CA LYS A 197 8.67 -23.88 11.06
C LYS A 197 10.12 -23.39 10.88
N PRO A 198 10.56 -22.32 11.56
CA PRO A 198 9.76 -21.42 12.41
C PRO A 198 9.09 -20.27 11.63
N VAL A 199 9.37 -20.10 10.33
CA VAL A 199 8.94 -18.96 9.52
C VAL A 199 7.42 -18.77 9.53
N ALA A 200 6.66 -19.85 9.35
CA ALA A 200 5.20 -19.80 9.34
C ALA A 200 4.59 -19.65 10.75
N CYS A 201 5.37 -19.82 11.83
CA CYS A 201 4.85 -19.77 13.18
C CYS A 201 4.52 -18.35 13.62
N TYR A 202 5.30 -17.35 13.21
CA TYR A 202 5.10 -15.96 13.65
C TYR A 202 3.79 -15.33 13.16
N THR A 203 3.24 -15.78 12.04
CA THR A 203 1.92 -15.34 11.56
C THR A 203 0.78 -16.28 12.00
N CYS A 204 1.10 -17.36 12.70
CA CYS A 204 0.13 -18.36 13.14
C CYS A 204 -0.47 -18.00 14.49
N ARG A 205 -1.81 -17.98 14.57
CA ARG A 205 -2.56 -17.75 15.81
C ARG A 205 -2.31 -18.76 16.93
N LEU A 206 -1.82 -19.96 16.60
CA LEU A 206 -1.56 -21.03 17.58
C LEU A 206 -0.13 -20.98 18.14
N PHE A 207 0.66 -19.99 17.72
CA PHE A 207 2.05 -19.86 18.17
C PHE A 207 2.12 -19.09 19.47
N HIS A 208 2.92 -19.64 20.39
CA HIS A 208 3.16 -19.13 21.73
C HIS A 208 4.64 -18.81 21.90
N PRO A 209 5.15 -17.68 21.36
CA PRO A 209 6.55 -17.32 21.46
C PRO A 209 6.97 -17.15 22.92
N TRP A 210 8.16 -17.66 23.26
CA TRP A 210 8.70 -17.52 24.61
C TRP A 210 9.12 -16.08 24.90
N LEU A 211 8.74 -15.55 26.06
CA LEU A 211 9.16 -14.23 26.51
C LEU A 211 10.69 -14.05 26.50
N ASP A 212 11.41 -15.09 26.88
CA ASP A 212 12.88 -15.21 26.91
C ASP A 212 13.46 -15.87 25.64
N GLY A 213 12.64 -16.05 24.60
CA GLY A 213 13.06 -16.66 23.34
C GLY A 213 14.04 -15.77 22.55
N PRO A 214 14.94 -16.35 21.74
CA PRO A 214 15.93 -15.60 20.95
C PRO A 214 15.32 -14.94 19.70
N HIS A 215 14.16 -14.29 19.84
CA HIS A 215 13.39 -13.73 18.74
C HIS A 215 14.12 -12.60 18.00
N GLU A 216 15.05 -11.91 18.67
CA GLU A 216 15.91 -10.93 18.01
C GLU A 216 16.87 -11.56 17.00
N ALA A 217 17.46 -12.71 17.35
CA ALA A 217 18.33 -13.46 16.43
C ALA A 217 17.53 -14.01 15.26
N ILE A 218 16.32 -14.52 15.51
CA ILE A 218 15.41 -14.98 14.44
C ILE A 218 15.04 -13.82 13.51
N LEU A 219 14.73 -12.63 14.05
CA LEU A 219 14.43 -11.44 13.24
C LEU A 219 15.60 -11.06 12.34
N GLU A 220 16.83 -11.03 12.87
CA GLU A 220 18.01 -10.73 12.07
C GLU A 220 18.26 -11.80 11.00
N GLY A 221 18.03 -13.08 11.33
CA GLY A 221 18.05 -14.19 10.39
C GLY A 221 17.08 -14.03 9.23
N LEU A 222 15.84 -13.62 9.51
CA LEU A 222 14.82 -13.37 8.49
C LEU A 222 15.17 -12.17 7.60
N LEU A 223 15.68 -11.08 8.18
CA LEU A 223 16.15 -9.91 7.44
C LEU A 223 17.34 -10.25 6.53
N ALA A 224 18.31 -11.01 7.04
CA ALA A 224 19.46 -11.46 6.25
C ALA A 224 19.04 -12.41 5.12
N ARG A 225 18.12 -13.34 5.38
CA ARG A 225 17.56 -14.24 4.37
C ARG A 225 16.84 -13.46 3.27
N ARG A 226 16.02 -12.46 3.64
CA ARG A 226 15.33 -11.58 2.70
C ARG A 226 16.32 -10.82 1.81
N ARG A 227 17.37 -10.23 2.40
CA ARG A 227 18.42 -9.52 1.65
C ARG A 227 19.08 -10.41 0.59
N ARG A 228 19.51 -11.61 0.98
CA ARG A 228 20.10 -12.59 0.04
C ARG A 228 19.14 -12.94 -1.11
N MET A 229 17.88 -13.25 -0.81
CA MET A 229 16.88 -13.55 -1.84
C MET A 229 16.64 -12.39 -2.82
N ALA A 230 16.72 -11.15 -2.34
CA ALA A 230 16.60 -9.97 -3.18
C ALA A 230 17.86 -9.78 -4.05
N GLU A 231 19.06 -9.98 -3.50
CA GLU A 231 20.35 -9.92 -4.20
C GLU A 231 20.46 -11.01 -5.29
N ASP A 232 19.91 -12.20 -5.04
CA ASP A 232 19.84 -13.32 -5.99
C ASP A 232 18.83 -13.08 -7.15
N GLY A 233 18.24 -11.87 -7.24
CA GLY A 233 17.35 -11.47 -8.32
C GLY A 233 15.90 -11.95 -8.17
N SER A 234 15.49 -12.38 -6.97
CA SER A 234 14.13 -12.88 -6.70
C SER A 234 13.35 -11.98 -5.72
N PRO A 235 13.09 -10.69 -6.04
CA PRO A 235 12.46 -9.74 -5.12
C PRO A 235 11.03 -10.13 -4.72
N ILE A 236 10.28 -10.76 -5.63
CA ILE A 236 8.92 -11.26 -5.34
C ILE A 236 8.97 -12.38 -4.30
N VAL A 237 9.97 -13.27 -4.39
CA VAL A 237 10.18 -14.35 -3.41
C VAL A 237 10.62 -13.76 -2.07
N ALA A 238 11.52 -12.77 -2.09
CA ALA A 238 11.95 -12.07 -0.88
C ALA A 238 10.76 -11.43 -0.13
N ALA A 239 9.83 -10.80 -0.86
CA ALA A 239 8.64 -10.15 -0.29
C ALA A 239 7.70 -11.13 0.44
N THR A 240 7.77 -12.44 0.15
CA THR A 240 6.97 -13.44 0.90
C THR A 240 7.35 -13.54 2.38
N LEU A 241 8.54 -13.06 2.76
CA LEU A 241 8.99 -13.04 4.15
C LEU A 241 8.52 -11.80 4.93
N ASP A 242 7.98 -10.78 4.25
CA ASP A 242 7.72 -9.46 4.85
C ASP A 242 6.72 -9.55 6.01
N ASP A 243 5.63 -10.30 5.81
CA ASP A 243 4.62 -10.51 6.87
C ASP A 243 5.21 -11.22 8.08
N THR A 244 6.09 -12.21 7.87
CA THR A 244 6.78 -12.92 8.94
C THR A 244 7.79 -12.01 9.65
N ILE A 245 8.54 -11.19 8.92
CA ILE A 245 9.49 -10.23 9.49
C ILE A 245 8.77 -9.25 10.40
N VAL A 246 7.67 -8.67 9.92
CA VAL A 246 6.88 -7.70 10.69
C VAL A 246 6.20 -8.37 11.89
N ALA A 247 5.71 -9.60 11.75
CA ALA A 247 5.18 -10.37 12.88
C ALA A 247 6.26 -10.71 13.93
N CYS A 248 7.46 -11.11 13.50
CA CYS A 248 8.59 -11.37 14.39
C CYS A 248 9.06 -10.10 15.09
N ALA A 249 9.08 -8.96 14.41
CA ALA A 249 9.37 -7.66 15.00
C ALA A 249 8.35 -7.29 16.09
N GLU A 250 7.06 -7.59 15.89
CA GLU A 250 6.04 -7.40 16.91
C GLU A 250 6.26 -8.28 18.14
N VAL A 251 6.65 -9.56 17.95
CA VAL A 251 7.03 -10.44 19.07
C VAL A 251 8.21 -9.85 19.85
N VAL A 252 9.28 -9.43 19.18
CA VAL A 252 10.44 -8.78 19.82
C VAL A 252 10.01 -7.55 20.61
N ARG A 253 9.19 -6.68 20.01
CA ARG A 253 8.68 -5.47 20.66
C ARG A 253 7.88 -5.81 21.93
N GLN A 254 7.01 -6.82 21.87
CA GLN A 254 6.22 -7.24 23.02
C GLN A 254 7.08 -7.90 24.11
N CYS A 255 8.10 -8.70 23.75
CA CYS A 255 9.05 -9.26 24.71
C CYS A 255 9.82 -8.16 25.44
N LEU A 256 10.35 -7.17 24.71
CA LEU A 256 11.06 -6.03 25.30
C LEU A 256 10.16 -5.21 26.23
N ALA A 257 8.91 -4.96 25.85
CA ALA A 257 7.95 -4.22 26.67
C ALA A 257 7.59 -4.96 27.97
N LYS A 258 7.50 -6.30 27.93
CA LYS A 258 7.20 -7.13 29.11
C LYS A 258 8.44 -7.51 29.93
N GLY A 259 9.65 -7.38 29.35
CA GLY A 259 10.93 -7.64 29.99
C GLY A 259 11.50 -6.47 30.81
N LEU A 260 10.82 -5.31 30.82
CA LEU A 260 11.15 -4.19 31.72
C LEU A 260 10.52 -4.46 33.11
N PRO A 261 11.32 -4.66 34.18
CA PRO A 261 10.77 -4.63 35.53
C PRO A 261 10.23 -3.23 35.82
N PHE A 262 8.96 -3.17 36.19
CA PHE A 262 8.29 -1.97 36.70
C PHE A 262 8.98 -1.59 38.03
N GLN A 263 9.93 -0.65 38.02
CA GLN A 263 10.43 -0.03 39.25
C GLN A 263 9.44 1.06 39.68
N GLU A 264 8.52 0.70 40.57
CA GLU A 264 7.85 1.68 41.42
C GLU A 264 8.92 2.34 42.32
N GLN A 265 9.25 3.59 42.02
CA GLN A 265 9.89 4.47 42.99
C GLN A 265 8.85 4.80 44.06
N SER A 266 8.89 4.07 45.17
CA SER A 266 8.33 4.53 46.44
C SER A 266 9.16 5.72 46.91
N VAL A 267 8.62 6.93 46.75
CA VAL A 267 9.10 8.11 47.47
C VAL A 267 8.76 7.90 48.95
N GLY A 268 9.78 7.60 49.75
CA GLY A 268 9.79 7.77 51.20
C GLY A 268 10.56 9.03 51.57
#